data_AF-H2CJR5-F1
#
_entry.id   AF-H2CJR5-F1
#
_cell.length_a   1.000
_cell.length_b   1.000
_cell.length_c   1.000
_cell.angle_alpha   90.00
_cell.angle_beta   90.00
_cell.angle_gamma   90.00
#
_symmetry.space_group_name_H-M   'P 1'
#
loop_
_entity.id
_entity.type
_entity.pdbx_description
1 polymer ?
#
loop_
_entity_poly.entity_id
_entity_poly.type
_entity_poly.pdbx_seq_one_letter_code
_entity_poly.pdbx_strand_id
1 'polypeptide(L)'
;MSHWKIVDDYFRNNNVSGAISYLNGFLSANNAQQFGSIVGASFTNPPSSVLAEINRFIEANEKQFDVKAVYLEINGFDINHERWYFDLFAYSSYSENVDDTEWLCNWQSDQWPEIDLTGMTSAQEAFAWYHNERIWKSQPELKSVYEASMLLITAKFAQLIGTALEAGHLFKAIPVLATAHGFESLVRYEPWHITVVSPWLIGQISSVLTTPISFHVRTAPSFFNRSPDDTDL
;
A
#
# COMPACT_ATOMS: atom_id res chain seq x y z
N MET A 1 21.84 1.04 4.10
CA MET A 1 20.57 0.52 4.65
C MET A 1 19.93 -0.34 3.57
N SER A 2 19.41 -1.54 3.90
CA SER A 2 18.82 -2.42 2.88
C SER A 2 17.49 -1.85 2.35
N HIS A 3 17.10 -2.21 1.12
CA HIS A 3 15.79 -1.83 0.56
C HIS A 3 14.65 -2.32 1.45
N TRP A 4 14.78 -3.53 1.99
CA TRP A 4 13.87 -4.13 2.96
C TRP A 4 13.56 -3.20 4.14
N LYS A 5 14.60 -2.72 4.83
CA LYS A 5 14.41 -1.81 5.96
C LYS A 5 13.75 -0.49 5.55
N ILE A 6 14.13 0.06 4.41
CA ILE A 6 13.56 1.33 3.93
C ILE A 6 12.07 1.17 3.64
N VAL A 7 11.68 0.08 2.98
CA VAL A 7 10.27 -0.22 2.68
C VAL A 7 9.48 -0.50 3.96
N ASP A 8 10.05 -1.26 4.91
CA ASP A 8 9.45 -1.47 6.23
C ASP A 8 9.20 -0.15 6.96
N ASP A 9 10.19 0.74 6.98
CA ASP A 9 10.06 2.07 7.60
C ASP A 9 8.94 2.88 6.91
N TYR A 10 8.81 2.80 5.58
CA TYR A 10 7.67 3.42 4.87
C TYR A 10 6.32 2.81 5.25
N PHE A 11 6.24 1.48 5.32
CA PHE A 11 5.01 0.76 5.66
C PHE A 11 4.55 1.04 7.09
N ARG A 12 5.46 1.04 8.05
CA ARG A 12 5.19 1.41 9.46
C ARG A 12 4.66 2.83 9.61
N ASN A 13 5.00 3.72 8.68
CA ASN A 13 4.51 5.10 8.64
C ASN A 13 3.28 5.30 7.74
N ASN A 14 2.63 4.21 7.30
CA ASN A 14 1.49 4.24 6.37
C ASN A 14 1.78 5.02 5.07
N ASN A 15 3.04 5.04 4.64
CA ASN A 15 3.51 5.80 3.48
C ASN A 15 3.87 4.87 2.31
N VAL A 16 2.86 4.12 1.85
CA VAL A 16 2.99 3.16 0.74
C VAL A 16 3.42 3.87 -0.57
N SER A 17 2.88 5.05 -0.84
CA SER A 17 3.25 5.85 -2.02
C SER A 17 4.72 6.29 -1.99
N GLY A 18 5.26 6.59 -0.80
CA GLY A 18 6.68 6.84 -0.57
C GLY A 18 7.55 5.63 -0.89
N ALA A 19 7.17 4.44 -0.43
CA ALA A 19 7.87 3.19 -0.77
C ALA A 19 7.89 2.95 -2.29
N ILE A 20 6.74 3.09 -2.96
CA ILE A 20 6.64 2.94 -4.42
C ILE A 20 7.54 3.95 -5.14
N SER A 21 7.51 5.22 -4.73
CA SER A 21 8.33 6.27 -5.34
C SER A 21 9.82 6.00 -5.18
N TYR A 22 10.25 5.57 -3.98
CA TYR A 22 11.62 5.18 -3.70
C TYR A 22 12.08 4.04 -4.60
N LEU A 23 11.29 2.95 -4.69
CA LEU A 23 11.63 1.76 -5.46
C LEU A 23 11.63 2.03 -6.97
N ASN A 24 10.65 2.79 -7.48
CA ASN A 24 10.64 3.23 -8.88
C ASN A 24 11.88 4.05 -9.22
N GLY A 25 12.28 4.98 -8.34
CA GLY A 25 13.50 5.77 -8.50
C GLY A 25 14.75 4.90 -8.53
N PHE A 26 14.84 3.92 -7.62
CA PHE A 26 15.94 2.97 -7.59
C PHE A 26 16.04 2.14 -8.88
N LEU A 27 14.95 1.51 -9.31
CA LEU A 27 14.94 0.67 -10.52
C LEU A 27 15.24 1.49 -11.79
N SER A 28 14.70 2.71 -11.88
CA SER A 28 14.96 3.62 -13.01
C SER A 28 16.43 4.03 -13.10
N ALA A 29 17.13 4.14 -11.95
CA ALA A 29 18.52 4.55 -11.90
C ALA A 29 19.55 3.41 -12.08
N ASN A 30 19.14 2.13 -11.99
CA ASN A 30 20.07 1.00 -11.85
C ASN A 30 20.00 -0.04 -12.98
N ASN A 31 19.82 0.39 -14.24
CA ASN A 31 19.75 -0.50 -15.43
C ASN A 31 18.95 -1.78 -15.15
N ALA A 32 17.67 -1.63 -14.80
CA ALA A 32 16.84 -2.73 -14.30
C ALA A 32 16.56 -3.85 -15.31
N GLN A 33 17.11 -3.80 -16.53
CA GLN A 33 16.89 -4.79 -17.59
C GLN A 33 15.39 -5.12 -17.74
N GLN A 34 15.01 -6.40 -17.69
CA GLN A 34 13.60 -6.80 -17.79
C GLN A 34 12.73 -6.29 -16.64
N PHE A 35 13.31 -6.07 -15.45
CA PHE A 35 12.60 -5.49 -14.31
C PHE A 35 12.23 -4.01 -14.51
N GLY A 36 12.81 -3.34 -15.51
CA GLY A 36 12.39 -1.99 -15.90
C GLY A 36 10.91 -1.92 -16.29
N SER A 37 10.35 -3.03 -16.79
CA SER A 37 8.91 -3.13 -17.14
C SER A 37 7.97 -3.04 -15.94
N ILE A 38 8.49 -3.26 -14.72
CA ILE A 38 7.70 -3.12 -13.50
C ILE A 38 7.48 -1.64 -13.20
N VAL A 39 8.40 -0.76 -13.60
CA VAL A 39 8.25 0.69 -13.41
C VAL A 39 7.07 1.17 -14.27
N GLY A 40 6.00 1.64 -13.62
CA GLY A 40 4.77 2.10 -14.26
C GLY A 40 3.67 1.03 -14.44
N ALA A 41 3.96 -0.26 -14.25
CA ALA A 41 2.90 -1.28 -14.21
C ALA A 41 2.08 -1.20 -12.91
N SER A 42 0.82 -1.60 -12.94
CA SER A 42 -0.08 -1.59 -11.77
C SER A 42 -1.03 -2.78 -11.81
N PHE A 43 -1.55 -3.19 -10.66
CA PHE A 43 -2.63 -4.17 -10.63
C PHE A 43 -3.90 -3.55 -11.23
N THR A 44 -4.62 -4.32 -12.03
CA THR A 44 -5.83 -3.88 -12.73
C THR A 44 -7.12 -4.37 -12.09
N ASN A 45 -7.03 -5.09 -10.97
CA ASN A 45 -8.17 -5.52 -10.19
C ASN A 45 -9.04 -4.31 -9.81
N PRO A 46 -10.36 -4.32 -10.10
CA PRO A 46 -11.24 -3.22 -9.71
C PRO A 46 -11.26 -3.09 -8.17
N PRO A 47 -10.93 -1.91 -7.60
CA PRO A 47 -10.88 -1.74 -6.15
C PRO A 47 -12.19 -2.12 -5.43
N SER A 48 -13.34 -1.83 -6.06
CA SER A 48 -14.66 -2.22 -5.54
C SER A 48 -14.87 -3.74 -5.50
N SER A 49 -14.33 -4.49 -6.47
CA SER A 49 -14.38 -5.95 -6.48
C SER A 49 -13.51 -6.54 -5.38
N VAL A 50 -12.30 -5.99 -5.17
CA VAL A 50 -11.41 -6.40 -4.07
C VAL A 50 -12.07 -6.13 -2.71
N LEU A 51 -12.66 -4.95 -2.52
CA LEU A 51 -13.37 -4.60 -1.28
C LEU A 51 -14.58 -5.51 -1.04
N ALA A 52 -15.38 -5.77 -2.07
CA ALA A 52 -16.54 -6.66 -1.97
C ALA A 52 -16.13 -8.06 -1.50
N GLU A 53 -14.99 -8.54 -1.99
CA GLU A 53 -14.46 -9.84 -1.63
C GLU A 53 -13.93 -9.90 -0.19
N ILE A 54 -13.20 -8.86 0.26
CA ILE A 54 -12.81 -8.70 1.66
C ILE A 54 -14.04 -8.69 2.58
N ASN A 55 -15.10 -7.96 2.19
CA ASN A 55 -16.34 -7.91 2.96
C ASN A 55 -17.07 -9.26 3.02
N ARG A 56 -17.13 -9.97 1.89
CA ARG A 56 -17.71 -11.32 1.82
C ARG A 56 -16.97 -12.28 2.73
N PHE A 57 -15.64 -12.19 2.75
CA PHE A 57 -14.79 -12.98 3.64
C PHE A 57 -15.04 -12.67 5.11
N ILE A 58 -15.05 -11.39 5.49
CA ILE A 58 -15.34 -10.97 6.88
C ILE A 58 -16.73 -11.47 7.31
N GLU A 59 -17.77 -11.20 6.51
CA GLU A 59 -19.15 -11.59 6.84
C GLU A 59 -19.30 -13.11 7.01
N ALA A 60 -18.60 -13.90 6.18
CA ALA A 60 -18.63 -15.36 6.28
C ALA A 60 -17.99 -15.85 7.59
N ASN A 61 -16.87 -15.28 8.00
CA ASN A 61 -16.16 -15.66 9.22
C ASN A 61 -16.83 -15.14 10.50
N GLU A 62 -17.48 -13.98 10.46
CA GLU A 62 -18.26 -13.43 11.59
C GLU A 62 -19.38 -14.35 12.07
N LYS A 63 -19.84 -15.28 11.21
CA LYS A 63 -20.83 -16.30 11.57
C LYS A 63 -20.23 -17.43 12.44
N GLN A 64 -18.91 -17.56 12.46
CA GLN A 64 -18.17 -18.60 13.17
C GLN A 64 -17.46 -18.06 14.42
N PHE A 65 -16.84 -16.89 14.32
CA PHE A 65 -16.14 -16.22 15.42
C PHE A 65 -16.12 -14.70 15.23
N ASP A 66 -15.87 -13.96 16.31
CA ASP A 66 -15.73 -12.50 16.29
C ASP A 66 -14.39 -12.12 15.63
N VAL A 67 -14.42 -11.73 14.36
CA VAL A 67 -13.25 -11.34 13.58
C VAL A 67 -12.73 -9.99 14.09
N LYS A 68 -11.47 -9.98 14.50
CA LYS A 68 -10.75 -8.81 15.01
C LYS A 68 -9.80 -8.20 14.01
N ALA A 69 -9.29 -8.97 13.05
CA ALA A 69 -8.43 -8.49 11.99
C ALA A 69 -8.50 -9.42 10.77
N VAL A 70 -8.14 -8.89 9.60
CA VAL A 70 -7.91 -9.67 8.38
C VAL A 70 -6.51 -9.42 7.86
N TYR A 71 -5.84 -10.47 7.40
CA TYR A 71 -4.52 -10.42 6.77
C TYR A 71 -4.62 -10.93 5.34
N LEU A 72 -3.99 -10.20 4.42
CA LEU A 72 -3.94 -10.52 3.00
C LEU A 72 -2.48 -10.75 2.61
N GLU A 73 -2.22 -11.88 1.96
CA GLU A 73 -0.87 -12.28 1.57
C GLU A 73 -0.87 -12.64 0.08
N ILE A 74 -0.11 -11.91 -0.75
CA ILE A 74 0.19 -12.39 -2.10
C ILE A 74 1.06 -13.64 -2.00
N ASN A 75 0.80 -14.64 -2.85
CA ASN A 75 1.58 -15.88 -2.91
C ASN A 75 3.09 -15.63 -3.12
N GLY A 76 3.91 -16.68 -3.11
CA GLY A 76 5.34 -16.61 -3.47
C GLY A 76 5.53 -16.27 -4.96
N PHE A 77 5.17 -15.05 -5.35
CA PHE A 77 4.90 -14.60 -6.71
C PHE A 77 6.17 -14.50 -7.56
N ASP A 78 7.31 -14.33 -6.90
CA ASP A 78 8.61 -14.20 -7.53
C ASP A 78 9.06 -15.54 -8.13
N ILE A 79 8.76 -16.66 -7.47
CA ILE A 79 9.03 -18.01 -7.96
C ILE A 79 7.81 -18.58 -8.71
N ASN A 80 6.59 -18.33 -8.23
CA ASN A 80 5.33 -18.76 -8.84
C ASN A 80 4.82 -17.70 -9.84
N HIS A 81 5.64 -17.38 -10.84
CA HIS A 81 5.39 -16.26 -11.74
C HIS A 81 4.21 -16.48 -12.72
N GLU A 82 3.75 -17.71 -12.94
CA GLU A 82 2.67 -18.01 -13.90
C GLU A 82 1.30 -17.51 -13.43
N ARG A 83 1.07 -17.48 -12.12
CA ARG A 83 -0.20 -17.05 -11.53
C ARG A 83 0.04 -16.34 -10.21
N TRP A 84 -0.37 -15.07 -10.16
CA TRP A 84 -0.34 -14.27 -8.95
C TRP A 84 -1.74 -14.18 -8.37
N TYR A 85 -1.84 -14.41 -7.08
CA TYR A 85 -3.08 -14.33 -6.32
C TYR A 85 -2.76 -13.96 -4.89
N PHE A 86 -3.77 -13.57 -4.11
CA PHE A 86 -3.62 -13.40 -2.68
C PHE A 86 -4.64 -14.23 -1.90
N ASP A 87 -4.21 -14.66 -0.72
CA ASP A 87 -4.99 -15.36 0.27
C ASP A 87 -5.54 -14.38 1.31
N LEU A 88 -6.62 -14.78 2.01
CA LEU A 88 -7.18 -14.03 3.14
C LEU A 88 -7.22 -14.91 4.37
N PHE A 89 -6.83 -14.33 5.50
CA PHE A 89 -6.81 -14.97 6.79
C PHE A 89 -7.56 -14.10 7.80
N ALA A 90 -8.49 -14.66 8.55
CA ALA A 90 -9.23 -13.96 9.60
C ALA A 90 -8.80 -14.43 10.99
N TYR A 91 -8.76 -13.49 11.93
CA TYR A 91 -8.28 -13.73 13.29
C TYR A 91 -9.31 -13.31 14.33
N SER A 92 -9.41 -14.09 15.39
CA SER A 92 -10.25 -13.82 16.57
C SER A 92 -9.57 -12.92 17.60
N SER A 93 -8.29 -12.59 17.39
CA SER A 93 -7.49 -11.66 18.20
C SER A 93 -6.64 -10.76 17.30
N TYR A 94 -6.28 -9.58 17.80
CA TYR A 94 -5.39 -8.64 17.13
C TYR A 94 -4.37 -8.07 18.13
N SER A 95 -3.10 -8.02 17.73
CA SER A 95 -2.03 -7.37 18.51
C SER A 95 -1.70 -6.01 17.91
N GLU A 96 -1.95 -4.94 18.68
CA GLU A 96 -1.58 -3.57 18.31
C GLU A 96 -0.06 -3.36 18.30
N ASN A 97 0.70 -4.25 18.93
CA ASN A 97 2.15 -4.21 18.88
C ASN A 97 2.63 -4.56 17.47
N VAL A 98 3.23 -3.58 16.78
CA VAL A 98 3.68 -3.73 15.40
C VAL A 98 4.79 -4.77 15.22
N ASP A 99 5.57 -5.01 16.27
CA ASP A 99 6.69 -5.95 16.25
C ASP A 99 6.28 -7.38 16.63
N ASP A 100 5.06 -7.56 17.15
CA ASP A 100 4.49 -8.86 17.45
C ASP A 100 3.75 -9.38 16.21
N THR A 101 4.40 -10.32 15.51
CA THR A 101 3.88 -10.96 14.29
C THR A 101 3.63 -12.47 14.48
N GLU A 102 3.97 -13.05 15.64
CA GLU A 102 3.81 -14.49 15.89
C GLU A 102 2.34 -14.93 15.82
N TRP A 103 1.42 -14.04 16.17
CA TRP A 103 -0.02 -14.31 16.10
C TRP A 103 -0.54 -14.51 14.67
N LEU A 104 0.19 -14.02 13.64
CA LEU A 104 -0.18 -14.22 12.23
C LEU A 104 -0.17 -15.71 11.83
N CYS A 105 0.57 -16.57 12.53
CA CYS A 105 0.58 -18.01 12.29
C CYS A 105 -0.66 -18.73 12.84
N ASN A 106 -1.51 -18.03 13.60
CA ASN A 106 -2.64 -18.61 14.32
C ASN A 106 -3.96 -18.00 13.83
N TRP A 107 -4.27 -18.12 12.54
CA TRP A 107 -5.57 -17.70 11.99
C TRP A 107 -6.69 -18.71 12.32
N GLN A 108 -7.95 -18.27 12.25
CA GLN A 108 -9.13 -19.10 12.57
C GLN A 108 -10.02 -19.37 11.36
N SER A 109 -9.87 -18.62 10.27
CA SER A 109 -10.63 -18.88 9.05
C SER A 109 -10.28 -20.22 8.42
N ASP A 110 -11.31 -20.86 7.87
CA ASP A 110 -11.10 -21.92 6.88
C ASP A 110 -10.42 -21.39 5.62
N GLN A 111 -9.99 -22.30 4.75
CA GLN A 111 -9.49 -21.93 3.43
C GLN A 111 -10.57 -21.15 2.66
N TRP A 112 -10.16 -20.03 2.08
CA TRP A 112 -11.00 -19.20 1.24
C TRP A 112 -10.56 -19.29 -0.23
N PRO A 113 -11.45 -19.10 -1.22
CA PRO A 113 -11.04 -19.02 -2.61
C PRO A 113 -9.99 -17.92 -2.83
N GLU A 114 -8.90 -18.29 -3.48
CA GLU A 114 -7.82 -17.40 -3.90
C GLU A 114 -8.34 -16.30 -4.84
N ILE A 115 -7.77 -15.10 -4.73
CA ILE A 115 -8.17 -13.96 -5.57
C ILE A 115 -7.05 -13.64 -6.55
N ASP A 116 -7.29 -13.90 -7.83
CA ASP A 116 -6.31 -13.66 -8.88
C ASP A 116 -5.96 -12.18 -9.03
N LEU A 117 -4.67 -11.90 -9.11
CA LEU A 117 -4.12 -10.58 -9.39
C LEU A 117 -3.85 -10.44 -10.89
N THR A 118 -4.21 -9.30 -11.46
CA THR A 118 -4.14 -9.04 -12.91
C THR A 118 -3.41 -7.74 -13.21
N GLY A 119 -2.96 -7.56 -14.46
CA GLY A 119 -2.39 -6.29 -14.94
C GLY A 119 -0.87 -6.18 -14.88
N MET A 120 -0.17 -7.22 -14.40
CA MET A 120 1.28 -7.23 -14.23
C MET A 120 2.00 -8.32 -15.04
N THR A 121 1.47 -8.68 -16.21
CA THR A 121 2.03 -9.74 -17.07
C THR A 121 3.51 -9.52 -17.41
N SER A 122 3.93 -8.29 -17.72
CA SER A 122 5.34 -8.00 -17.99
C SER A 122 6.25 -8.20 -16.77
N ALA A 123 5.72 -7.97 -15.55
CA ALA A 123 6.45 -8.26 -14.33
C ALA A 123 6.59 -9.77 -14.12
N GLN A 124 5.51 -10.54 -14.33
CA GLN A 124 5.53 -12.00 -14.31
C GLN A 124 6.60 -12.56 -15.26
N GLU A 125 6.67 -12.05 -16.48
CA GLU A 125 7.69 -12.41 -17.47
C GLU A 125 9.11 -12.09 -16.98
N ALA A 126 9.33 -10.93 -16.33
CA ALA A 126 10.63 -10.56 -15.78
C ALA A 126 11.08 -11.51 -14.65
N PHE A 127 10.17 -11.93 -13.77
CA PHE A 127 10.46 -12.93 -12.74
C PHE A 127 10.73 -14.32 -13.35
N ALA A 128 9.94 -14.71 -14.36
CA ALA A 128 10.15 -15.94 -15.10
C ALA A 128 11.53 -15.98 -15.77
N TRP A 129 11.93 -14.91 -16.45
CA TRP A 129 13.25 -14.76 -17.02
C TRP A 129 14.35 -14.92 -15.97
N TYR A 130 14.22 -14.25 -14.82
CA TYR A 130 15.23 -14.30 -13.77
C TYR A 130 15.47 -15.72 -13.23
N HIS A 131 14.39 -16.48 -13.02
CA HIS A 131 14.46 -17.84 -12.46
C HIS A 131 14.77 -18.90 -13.50
N ASN A 132 14.08 -18.90 -14.64
CA ASN A 132 14.24 -19.92 -15.68
C ASN A 132 15.62 -19.87 -16.33
N GLU A 133 16.13 -18.67 -16.61
CA GLU A 133 17.48 -18.48 -17.15
C GLU A 133 18.57 -18.48 -16.06
N ARG A 134 18.18 -18.65 -14.79
CA ARG A 134 19.07 -18.66 -13.62
C ARG A 134 19.99 -17.44 -13.58
N ILE A 135 19.42 -16.27 -13.83
CA ILE A 135 20.15 -14.99 -13.92
C ILE A 135 20.95 -14.73 -12.66
N TRP A 136 20.45 -15.14 -11.50
CA TRP A 136 21.17 -15.09 -10.21
C TRP A 136 22.56 -15.76 -10.21
N LYS A 137 22.81 -16.73 -11.10
CA LYS A 137 24.14 -17.37 -11.26
C LYS A 137 25.06 -16.56 -12.16
N SER A 138 24.53 -16.08 -13.29
CA SER A 138 25.33 -15.43 -14.33
C SER A 138 25.54 -13.93 -14.10
N GLN A 139 24.62 -13.28 -13.41
CA GLN A 139 24.58 -11.84 -13.16
C GLN A 139 24.21 -11.56 -11.68
N PRO A 140 25.08 -11.95 -10.72
CA PRO A 140 24.81 -11.78 -9.29
C PRO A 140 24.62 -10.32 -8.86
N GLU A 141 25.13 -9.36 -9.62
CA GLU A 141 24.94 -7.92 -9.42
C GLU A 141 23.48 -7.48 -9.55
N LEU A 142 22.64 -8.23 -10.27
CA LEU A 142 21.21 -7.96 -10.38
C LEU A 142 20.41 -8.31 -9.12
N LYS A 143 21.04 -8.91 -8.10
CA LYS A 143 20.35 -9.28 -6.86
C LYS A 143 19.62 -8.11 -6.21
N SER A 144 20.22 -6.93 -6.15
CA SER A 144 19.56 -5.75 -5.55
C SER A 144 18.39 -5.25 -6.38
N VAL A 145 18.50 -5.30 -7.71
CA VAL A 145 17.40 -4.97 -8.65
C VAL A 145 16.25 -5.96 -8.50
N TYR A 146 16.56 -7.26 -8.41
CA TYR A 146 15.58 -8.31 -8.15
C TYR A 146 14.84 -8.08 -6.83
N GLU A 147 15.57 -7.87 -5.73
CA GLU A 147 14.96 -7.61 -4.41
C GLU A 147 14.10 -6.35 -4.39
N ALA A 148 14.59 -5.26 -4.99
CA ALA A 148 13.80 -4.02 -5.12
C ALA A 148 12.55 -4.22 -5.98
N SER A 149 12.62 -5.08 -7.01
CA SER A 149 11.49 -5.43 -7.85
C SER A 149 10.43 -6.21 -7.08
N MET A 150 10.82 -7.19 -6.27
CA MET A 150 9.87 -7.91 -5.42
C MET A 150 9.19 -6.95 -4.44
N LEU A 151 9.96 -6.11 -3.76
CA LEU A 151 9.43 -5.10 -2.83
C LEU A 151 8.46 -4.13 -3.53
N LEU A 152 8.69 -3.81 -4.81
CA LEU A 152 7.81 -2.93 -5.58
C LEU A 152 6.48 -3.61 -5.89
N ILE A 153 6.47 -4.92 -6.19
CA ILE A 153 5.23 -5.68 -6.32
C ILE A 153 4.46 -5.68 -5.01
N THR A 154 5.12 -5.98 -3.89
CA THR A 154 4.49 -5.96 -2.55
C THR A 154 3.92 -4.58 -2.20
N ALA A 155 4.65 -3.50 -2.48
CA ALA A 155 4.17 -2.14 -2.24
C ALA A 155 2.97 -1.76 -3.12
N LYS A 156 2.95 -2.21 -4.39
CA LYS A 156 1.79 -2.01 -5.27
C LYS A 156 0.59 -2.85 -4.88
N PHE A 157 0.81 -4.04 -4.32
CA PHE A 157 -0.25 -4.85 -3.75
C PHE A 157 -0.86 -4.15 -2.55
N ALA A 158 -0.04 -3.65 -1.62
CA ALA A 158 -0.51 -2.82 -0.53
C ALA A 158 -1.30 -1.60 -1.06
N GLN A 159 -0.80 -0.89 -2.07
CA GLN A 159 -1.54 0.22 -2.69
C GLN A 159 -2.91 -0.22 -3.21
N LEU A 160 -3.03 -1.36 -3.89
CA LEU A 160 -4.30 -1.91 -4.34
C LEU A 160 -5.26 -2.12 -3.16
N ILE A 161 -4.79 -2.70 -2.05
CA ILE A 161 -5.61 -2.90 -0.85
C ILE A 161 -6.04 -1.56 -0.24
N GLY A 162 -5.12 -0.62 -0.09
CA GLY A 162 -5.45 0.73 0.39
C GLY A 162 -6.53 1.40 -0.47
N THR A 163 -6.38 1.37 -1.79
CA THR A 163 -7.38 1.93 -2.72
C THR A 163 -8.72 1.18 -2.66
N ALA A 164 -8.72 -0.13 -2.45
CA ALA A 164 -9.95 -0.90 -2.24
C ALA A 164 -10.68 -0.46 -0.97
N LEU A 165 -9.96 -0.25 0.13
CA LEU A 165 -10.51 0.23 1.40
C LEU A 165 -11.04 1.67 1.30
N GLU A 166 -10.42 2.52 0.47
CA GLU A 166 -10.90 3.88 0.20
C GLU A 166 -12.15 3.91 -0.70
N ALA A 167 -12.37 2.88 -1.52
CA ALA A 167 -13.48 2.82 -2.47
C ALA A 167 -14.86 2.60 -1.81
N GLY A 168 -14.91 2.33 -0.51
CA GLY A 168 -16.15 2.09 0.21
C GLY A 168 -15.94 1.87 1.71
N HIS A 169 -16.82 1.06 2.30
CA HIS A 169 -16.74 0.73 3.72
C HIS A 169 -16.58 -0.78 3.91
N LEU A 170 -15.74 -1.14 4.88
CA LEU A 170 -15.69 -2.51 5.35
C LEU A 170 -17.00 -2.90 6.05
N PHE A 171 -17.39 -4.16 5.93
CA PHE A 171 -18.52 -4.76 6.65
C PHE A 171 -18.40 -4.55 8.16
N LYS A 172 -17.18 -4.64 8.68
CA LYS A 172 -16.81 -4.39 10.07
C LYS A 172 -15.59 -3.49 10.11
N ALA A 173 -15.59 -2.47 10.97
CA ALA A 173 -14.47 -1.57 11.16
C ALA A 173 -13.35 -2.26 11.96
N ILE A 174 -12.54 -3.07 11.27
CA ILE A 174 -11.40 -3.83 11.82
C ILE A 174 -10.12 -3.55 11.03
N PRO A 175 -8.94 -3.76 11.63
CA PRO A 175 -7.66 -3.69 10.94
C PRO A 175 -7.59 -4.66 9.75
N VAL A 176 -7.03 -4.17 8.65
CA VAL A 176 -6.69 -4.98 7.47
C VAL A 176 -5.19 -4.89 7.25
N LEU A 177 -4.53 -6.03 7.17
CA LEU A 177 -3.10 -6.16 7.03
C LEU A 177 -2.77 -6.70 5.64
N ALA A 178 -1.67 -6.24 5.03
CA ALA A 178 -1.26 -6.70 3.69
C ALA A 178 0.26 -6.86 3.58
N THR A 179 0.70 -7.99 2.99
CA THR A 179 2.09 -8.24 2.59
C THR A 179 2.18 -9.33 1.51
N ALA A 180 3.39 -9.89 1.32
CA ALA A 180 3.71 -10.98 0.44
C ALA A 180 4.33 -12.17 1.18
N HIS A 181 4.13 -13.36 0.64
CA HIS A 181 4.70 -14.59 1.18
C HIS A 181 6.23 -14.51 1.29
N GLY A 182 6.77 -14.73 2.49
CA GLY A 182 8.20 -14.64 2.77
C GLY A 182 8.74 -13.22 3.01
N PHE A 183 7.85 -12.22 3.17
CA PHE A 183 8.21 -10.84 3.46
C PHE A 183 7.92 -10.51 4.93
N GLU A 184 8.83 -9.78 5.58
CA GLU A 184 8.64 -9.31 6.95
C GLU A 184 7.92 -7.94 7.03
N SER A 185 8.00 -7.15 5.96
CA SER A 185 7.40 -5.80 5.92
C SER A 185 5.88 -5.90 5.75
N LEU A 186 5.14 -5.30 6.68
CA LEU A 186 3.68 -5.42 6.76
C LEU A 186 3.03 -4.04 6.74
N VAL A 187 2.06 -3.82 5.85
CA VAL A 187 1.20 -2.62 5.92
C VAL A 187 -0.01 -2.92 6.80
N ARG A 188 -0.38 -1.98 7.67
CA ARG A 188 -1.54 -2.07 8.55
C ARG A 188 -2.52 -0.92 8.27
N TYR A 189 -3.69 -1.25 7.76
CA TYR A 189 -4.79 -0.31 7.53
C TYR A 189 -5.71 -0.31 8.74
N GLU A 190 -5.55 0.68 9.61
CA GLU A 190 -6.38 0.83 10.80
C GLU A 190 -7.72 1.52 10.47
N PRO A 191 -8.85 1.04 11.02
CA PRO A 191 -10.18 1.56 10.71
C PRO A 191 -10.38 3.02 11.18
N TRP A 192 -9.57 3.49 12.14
CA TRP A 192 -9.67 4.83 12.73
C TRP A 192 -8.91 5.92 11.95
N HIS A 193 -8.08 5.53 10.98
CA HIS A 193 -7.31 6.46 10.14
C HIS A 193 -7.96 6.76 8.78
N ILE A 194 -9.08 6.12 8.45
CA ILE A 194 -9.93 6.54 7.33
C ILE A 194 -10.74 7.76 7.80
N THR A 195 -10.09 8.92 7.73
CA THR A 195 -10.77 10.19 7.99
C THR A 195 -11.73 10.44 6.83
N VAL A 196 -13.00 10.10 7.02
CA VAL A 196 -14.08 10.56 6.14
C VAL A 196 -14.10 12.08 6.26
N VAL A 197 -13.46 12.78 5.32
CA VAL A 197 -13.73 14.20 5.09
C VAL A 197 -15.15 14.29 4.56
N SER A 198 -16.09 14.40 5.51
CA SER A 198 -17.50 14.56 5.21
C SER A 198 -17.68 15.91 4.49
N PRO A 199 -18.19 15.96 3.24
CA PRO A 199 -18.37 17.21 2.50
C PRO A 199 -19.39 18.16 3.14
N TRP A 200 -20.14 17.70 4.13
CA TRP A 200 -21.23 18.44 4.76
C TRP A 200 -20.82 19.33 5.95
N LEU A 201 -19.54 19.33 6.35
CA LEU A 201 -19.07 20.11 7.51
C LEU A 201 -18.34 21.43 7.17
N ILE A 202 -18.56 22.01 5.98
CA ILE A 202 -18.16 23.39 5.66
C ILE A 202 -19.36 24.36 5.74
N GLY A 203 -20.55 23.85 6.08
CA GLY A 203 -21.80 24.57 5.88
C GLY A 203 -22.50 25.16 7.10
N GLN A 204 -22.00 25.11 8.34
CA GLN A 204 -22.71 25.73 9.48
C GLN A 204 -21.77 26.14 10.64
N ILE A 205 -21.05 27.24 10.48
CA ILE A 205 -20.77 28.13 11.62
C ILE A 205 -20.93 29.57 11.13
N SER A 206 -22.14 30.10 11.26
CA SER A 206 -22.37 31.54 11.23
C SER A 206 -23.16 31.96 12.45
N SER A 207 -22.61 32.97 13.13
CA SER A 207 -23.17 33.78 14.22
C SER A 207 -23.33 33.11 15.59
N VAL A 208 -22.53 33.57 16.58
CA VAL A 208 -22.97 34.49 17.65
C VAL A 208 -21.78 34.82 18.60
N LEU A 209 -21.43 36.12 18.62
CA LEU A 209 -20.91 36.98 19.69
C LEU A 209 -19.54 36.74 20.39
N THR A 210 -18.55 37.54 19.94
CA THR A 210 -17.73 38.53 20.70
C THR A 210 -17.14 38.20 22.08
N THR A 211 -15.81 38.01 22.15
CA THR A 211 -14.82 39.01 22.67
C THR A 211 -13.38 38.48 22.49
N PRO A 212 -12.37 39.36 22.36
CA PRO A 212 -11.07 38.99 21.80
C PRO A 212 -10.03 38.61 22.86
N ILE A 213 -9.22 37.58 22.59
CA ILE A 213 -7.91 37.40 23.23
C ILE A 213 -6.84 37.67 22.18
N SER A 214 -6.06 38.71 22.43
CA SER A 214 -4.96 39.20 21.61
C SER A 214 -3.84 38.17 21.48
N PHE A 215 -3.36 37.94 20.26
CA PHE A 215 -1.98 37.53 20.02
C PHE A 215 -1.28 38.54 19.12
N HIS A 216 -0.14 39.03 19.61
CA HIS A 216 0.75 39.95 18.92
C HIS A 216 1.33 39.30 17.66
N VAL A 217 0.94 39.80 16.49
CA VAL A 217 1.69 39.61 15.25
C VAL A 217 2.59 40.84 15.08
N ARG A 218 3.91 40.62 15.14
CA ARG A 218 4.89 41.63 14.72
C ARG A 218 4.78 41.83 13.21
N THR A 219 4.45 43.04 12.81
CA THR A 219 4.54 43.55 11.45
C THR A 219 5.99 43.90 11.08
N ALA A 220 6.36 43.62 9.82
CA ALA A 220 7.31 44.40 9.03
C ALA A 220 7.06 44.14 7.54
N PRO A 221 7.31 45.12 6.63
CA PRO A 221 6.24 45.63 5.79
C PRO A 221 6.37 45.32 4.29
N SER A 222 5.22 45.41 3.63
CA SER A 222 5.05 45.57 2.18
C SER A 222 5.65 46.86 1.65
N PHE A 223 6.32 46.80 0.49
CA PHE A 223 6.53 47.95 -0.40
C PHE A 223 5.97 47.68 -1.81
N PHE A 224 4.94 48.47 -2.12
CA PHE A 224 4.47 49.04 -3.40
C PHE A 224 4.78 48.41 -4.79
N ASN A 225 3.67 48.03 -5.45
CA ASN A 225 3.09 48.53 -6.72
C ASN A 225 3.77 48.37 -8.11
N ARG A 226 2.89 47.87 -9.01
CA ARG A 226 2.61 48.22 -10.43
C ARG A 226 3.41 47.57 -11.57
N SER A 227 2.70 46.65 -12.24
CA SER A 227 2.25 46.61 -13.66
C SER A 227 3.21 46.77 -14.85
N PRO A 228 2.79 46.22 -16.02
CA PRO A 228 3.66 45.76 -17.10
C PRO A 228 3.91 46.83 -18.16
N ASP A 229 4.99 46.67 -18.92
CA ASP A 229 4.99 46.68 -20.39
C ASP A 229 6.42 46.51 -20.95
N ASP A 230 6.45 45.87 -22.12
CA ASP A 230 7.32 46.12 -23.28
C ASP A 230 8.78 45.63 -23.40
N THR A 231 8.91 44.79 -24.44
CA THR A 231 9.86 44.83 -25.57
C THR A 231 11.27 44.23 -25.46
N ASP A 232 11.50 43.32 -26.41
CA ASP A 232 12.65 43.19 -27.31
C ASP A 232 14.08 43.25 -26.74
N LEU A 233 14.74 42.08 -26.71
CA LEU A 233 15.88 41.67 -27.56
C LEU A 233 16.55 40.40 -27.00
#